data_AF-A0A414DGU6-F1
#
_entry.id   AF-A0A414DGU6-F1
#
_cell.length_a   1.000
_cell.length_b   1.000
_cell.length_c   1.000
_cell.angle_alpha   90.00
_cell.angle_beta   90.00
_cell.angle_gamma   90.00
#
_symmetry.space_group_name_H-M   'P 1'
#
loop_
_entity.id
_entity.type
_entity.pdbx_description
1 polymer ?
#
loop_
_entity_poly.entity_id
_entity_poly.type
_entity_poly.pdbx_seq_one_letter_code
_entity_poly.pdbx_strand_id
1 'polypeptide(L)'
;MANAERIEFESATLFKKLVDKGQLKSLVSVKSSPYPKYCFKNTDKVADIVGRFVAQHNLKSDRSIDDCWETFDKDILNTEEKPQSIVTRNLKVVKRIVSEGYGHMLKRTCVDQYKKKCFVFYANDRIAEIKNEEDAISRAKYEEKHTSSRKEMADTRMSELIKKAMEVR
;
A
#
# COMPACT_ATOMS: atom_id res chain seq x y z
N MET A 1 19.21 -17.89 -5.07
CA MET A 1 18.76 -16.48 -5.02
C MET A 1 19.44 -15.86 -3.82
N ALA A 2 20.26 -14.81 -3.99
CA ALA A 2 20.92 -14.17 -2.88
C ALA A 2 19.88 -13.79 -1.82
N ASN A 3 20.12 -14.16 -0.56
CA ASN A 3 19.36 -13.66 0.58
C ASN A 3 19.61 -12.16 0.64
N ALA A 4 18.80 -11.38 -0.10
CA ALA A 4 18.80 -9.94 0.04
C ALA A 4 18.53 -9.65 1.50
N GLU A 5 19.48 -9.00 2.15
CA GLU A 5 19.43 -8.66 3.56
C GLU A 5 18.11 -7.92 3.84
N ARG A 6 17.43 -8.27 4.94
CA ARG A 6 16.10 -7.77 5.27
C ARG A 6 16.15 -7.09 6.62
N ILE A 7 15.40 -6.00 6.74
CA ILE A 7 15.18 -5.34 8.01
C ILE A 7 13.76 -5.69 8.45
N GLU A 8 13.64 -6.28 9.63
CA GLU A 8 12.37 -6.63 10.26
C GLU A 8 12.16 -5.78 11.52
N PHE A 9 10.95 -5.28 11.72
CA PHE A 9 10.58 -4.48 12.89
C PHE A 9 9.07 -4.61 13.17
N GLU A 10 8.63 -4.28 14.39
CA GLU A 10 7.24 -4.44 14.84
C GLU A 10 6.57 -3.11 15.18
N SER A 11 7.22 -1.98 14.87
CA SER A 11 6.65 -0.64 15.11
C SER A 11 5.76 -0.14 13.96
N ALA A 12 4.51 0.22 14.28
CA ALA A 12 3.57 0.83 13.34
C ALA A 12 3.98 2.28 12.97
N THR A 13 4.58 3.00 13.91
CA THR A 13 5.13 4.35 13.71
C THR A 13 6.31 4.33 12.76
N LEU A 14 7.23 3.37 12.92
CA LEU A 14 8.33 3.18 11.96
C LEU A 14 7.79 2.80 10.58
N PHE A 15 6.78 1.92 10.53
CA PHE A 15 6.12 1.57 9.27
C PHE A 15 5.53 2.81 8.57
N LYS A 16 4.81 3.65 9.30
CA LYS A 16 4.28 4.92 8.80
C LYS A 16 5.38 5.81 8.24
N LYS A 17 6.46 6.02 8.99
CA LYS A 17 7.62 6.84 8.56
C LYS A 17 8.23 6.33 7.25
N LEU A 18 8.36 5.02 7.08
CA LEU A 18 8.84 4.42 5.83
C LEU A 18 7.86 4.63 4.67
N VAL A 19 6.56 4.50 4.90
CA VAL A 19 5.53 4.74 3.88
C VAL A 19 5.51 6.21 3.43
N ASP A 20 5.58 7.15 4.38
CA ASP A 20 5.62 8.60 4.11
C ASP A 20 6.86 9.00 3.31
N LYS A 21 8.00 8.32 3.55
CA LYS A 21 9.24 8.48 2.77
C LYS A 21 9.27 7.66 1.47
N GLY A 22 8.12 7.16 1.03
CA GLY A 22 7.95 6.48 -0.26
C GLY A 22 8.58 5.09 -0.33
N GLN A 23 8.90 4.47 0.80
CA GLN A 23 9.55 3.15 0.87
C GLN A 23 8.58 1.97 0.82
N LEU A 24 7.26 2.19 0.66
CA LEU A 24 6.28 1.09 0.56
C LEU A 24 6.63 0.06 -0.53
N LYS A 25 7.28 0.47 -1.62
CA LYS A 25 7.78 -0.43 -2.68
C LYS A 25 8.84 -1.43 -2.18
N SER A 26 9.56 -1.08 -1.13
CA SER A 26 10.62 -1.86 -0.51
C SER A 26 10.09 -2.84 0.53
N LEU A 27 8.80 -2.74 0.90
CA LEU A 27 8.14 -3.74 1.76
C LEU A 27 8.14 -5.09 1.03
N VAL A 28 8.80 -6.09 1.61
CA VAL A 28 8.86 -7.47 1.10
C VAL A 28 7.61 -8.22 1.52
N SER A 29 7.35 -8.24 2.82
CA SER A 29 6.21 -8.93 3.40
C SER A 29 5.81 -8.37 4.76
N VAL A 30 4.63 -8.77 5.22
CA VAL A 30 4.21 -8.61 6.61
C VAL A 30 3.83 -9.98 7.14
N LYS A 31 4.37 -10.34 8.31
CA LYS A 31 4.06 -11.57 9.05
C LYS A 31 3.36 -11.16 10.34
N SER A 32 2.22 -11.76 10.68
CA SER A 32 1.56 -11.49 11.96
C SER A 32 1.74 -12.66 12.91
N SER A 33 2.37 -12.45 14.07
CA SER A 33 2.51 -13.47 15.13
C SER A 33 2.98 -12.88 16.48
N PRO A 34 2.07 -12.48 17.39
CA PRO A 34 0.67 -12.15 17.15
C PRO A 34 0.51 -10.77 16.49
N TYR A 35 1.47 -9.88 16.69
CA TYR A 35 1.55 -8.53 16.10
C TYR A 35 2.13 -8.53 14.69
N PRO A 36 1.86 -7.50 13.87
CA PRO A 36 2.47 -7.35 12.56
C PRO A 36 3.97 -7.05 12.67
N LYS A 37 4.76 -7.89 12.00
CA LYS A 37 6.18 -7.71 11.74
C LYS A 37 6.38 -7.31 10.29
N TYR A 38 6.85 -6.09 10.09
CA TYR A 38 7.09 -5.52 8.78
C TYR A 38 8.48 -5.89 8.30
N CYS A 39 8.57 -6.48 7.12
CA CYS A 39 9.82 -6.95 6.52
C CYS A 39 10.13 -6.11 5.28
N PHE A 40 11.19 -5.32 5.33
CA PHE A 40 11.64 -4.47 4.21
C PHE A 40 12.97 -4.96 3.63
N LYS A 41 13.20 -4.68 2.35
CA LYS A 41 14.52 -4.85 1.73
C LYS A 41 15.51 -3.92 2.42
N ASN A 42 16.68 -4.44 2.81
CA ASN A 42 17.77 -3.61 3.27
C ASN A 42 18.33 -2.83 2.07
N THR A 43 18.01 -1.55 2.01
CA THR A 43 18.56 -0.59 1.05
C THR A 43 19.06 0.58 1.86
N ASP A 44 20.06 1.32 1.38
CA ASP A 44 20.65 2.45 2.12
C ASP A 44 19.59 3.42 2.64
N LYS A 45 18.54 3.69 1.86
CA LYS A 45 17.43 4.56 2.26
C LYS A 45 16.59 3.98 3.40
N VAL A 46 16.30 2.68 3.35
CA VAL A 46 15.54 2.01 4.43
C VAL A 46 16.41 1.94 5.69
N ALA A 47 17.67 1.54 5.55
CA ALA A 47 18.62 1.47 6.65
C ALA A 47 18.81 2.81 7.34
N ASP A 48 18.96 3.91 6.59
CA ASP A 48 19.06 5.27 7.12
C ASP A 48 17.81 5.69 7.90
N ILE A 49 16.60 5.45 7.35
CA ILE A 49 15.35 5.79 8.03
C ILE A 49 15.19 4.99 9.33
N VAL A 50 15.47 3.69 9.29
CA VAL A 50 15.39 2.80 10.45
C VAL A 50 16.43 3.18 11.49
N GLY A 51 17.69 3.40 11.09
CA GLY A 51 18.78 3.79 11.98
C GLY A 51 18.49 5.10 12.71
N ARG A 52 17.98 6.12 12.01
CA ARG A 52 17.56 7.38 12.65
C ARG A 52 16.41 7.18 13.61
N PHE A 53 15.43 6.34 13.27
CA PHE A 53 14.30 6.06 14.15
C PHE A 53 14.76 5.35 15.43
N VAL A 54 15.56 4.30 15.28
CA VAL A 54 16.15 3.54 16.38
C VAL A 54 16.98 4.45 17.29
N ALA A 55 17.79 5.35 16.74
CA ALA A 55 18.53 6.33 17.53
C ALA A 55 17.62 7.32 18.29
N GLN A 56 16.53 7.77 17.67
CA GLN A 56 15.55 8.68 18.29
C GLN A 56 14.75 8.02 19.42
N HIS A 57 14.61 6.70 19.39
CA HIS A 57 13.74 5.94 20.28
C HIS A 57 14.48 4.97 21.19
N ASN A 58 15.73 5.28 21.54
CA ASN A 58 16.56 4.47 22.44
C ASN A 58 16.62 2.99 22.03
N LEU A 59 16.96 2.75 20.76
CA LEU A 59 17.09 1.45 20.13
C LEU A 59 15.78 0.65 19.95
N LYS A 60 14.62 1.28 20.16
CA LYS A 60 13.31 0.63 20.01
C LYS A 60 12.80 0.73 18.57
N SER A 61 12.59 -0.43 17.96
CA SER A 61 11.83 -0.62 16.71
C SER A 61 10.76 -1.70 16.85
N ASP A 62 10.46 -2.08 18.09
CA ASP A 62 9.44 -3.05 18.44
C ASP A 62 8.11 -2.34 18.71
N ARG A 63 7.14 -3.10 19.22
CA ARG A 63 5.82 -2.59 19.58
C ARG A 63 5.81 -1.58 20.73
N SER A 64 6.83 -1.53 21.60
CA SER A 64 6.78 -0.73 22.84
C SER A 64 6.71 0.78 22.63
N ILE A 65 6.83 1.24 21.39
CA ILE A 65 6.76 2.62 20.97
C ILE A 65 5.37 3.08 20.50
N ASP A 66 4.47 2.15 20.14
CA ASP A 66 3.18 2.54 19.58
C ASP A 66 2.05 2.37 20.60
N ASP A 67 1.21 3.38 20.70
CA ASP A 67 0.03 3.37 21.58
C ASP A 67 -1.12 2.52 21.02
N CYS A 68 -1.08 2.18 19.72
CA CYS A 68 -2.16 1.46 19.03
C CYS A 68 -2.31 -0.01 19.43
N TRP A 69 -1.39 -0.57 20.22
CA TRP A 69 -1.42 -1.99 20.56
C TRP A 69 -2.51 -2.36 21.55
N GLU A 70 -2.92 -1.44 22.42
CA GLU A 70 -4.04 -1.69 23.32
C GLU A 70 -5.34 -1.97 22.54
N THR A 71 -5.62 -1.13 21.54
CA THR A 71 -6.74 -1.33 20.60
C THR A 71 -6.58 -2.61 19.79
N PHE A 72 -5.36 -2.91 19.32
CA PHE A 72 -5.09 -4.15 18.58
C PHE A 72 -5.36 -5.40 19.44
N ASP A 73 -4.95 -5.38 20.70
CA ASP A 73 -5.16 -6.49 21.62
C ASP A 73 -6.65 -6.74 21.83
N LYS A 74 -7.42 -5.68 22.08
CA LYS A 74 -8.87 -5.75 22.29
C LYS A 74 -9.62 -6.21 21.04
N ASP A 75 -9.36 -5.56 19.91
CA ASP A 75 -10.22 -5.68 18.72
C ASP A 75 -9.77 -6.78 17.75
N ILE A 76 -8.53 -7.29 17.89
CA ILE A 76 -7.96 -8.28 16.97
C ILE A 76 -7.49 -9.54 17.68
N LEU A 77 -6.70 -9.42 18.77
CA LEU A 77 -6.15 -10.62 19.42
C LEU A 77 -7.13 -11.32 20.34
N ASN A 78 -7.89 -10.55 21.14
CA ASN A 78 -8.73 -11.06 22.20
C ASN A 78 -10.22 -11.15 21.83
N THR A 79 -10.58 -10.81 20.58
CA THR A 79 -11.94 -11.00 20.08
C THR A 79 -12.25 -12.48 19.87
N GLU A 80 -13.48 -12.90 20.22
CA GLU A 80 -13.94 -14.28 20.05
C GLU A 80 -14.01 -14.69 18.57
N GLU A 81 -14.48 -13.77 17.72
CA GLU A 81 -14.50 -13.95 16.28
C GLU A 81 -13.35 -13.21 15.61
N LYS A 82 -12.63 -13.92 14.73
CA LYS A 82 -11.54 -13.31 13.97
C LYS A 82 -12.10 -12.25 13.01
N PRO A 83 -11.58 -11.02 13.01
CA PRO A 83 -12.07 -9.98 12.13
C PRO A 83 -11.95 -10.40 10.67
N GLN A 84 -12.94 -10.00 9.88
CA GLN A 84 -12.91 -10.13 8.42
C GLN A 84 -11.68 -9.41 7.85
N SER A 85 -11.41 -9.59 6.56
CA SER A 85 -10.23 -9.01 5.92
C SER A 85 -10.59 -8.13 4.74
N ILE A 86 -9.95 -6.96 4.66
CA ILE A 86 -10.05 -6.05 3.52
C ILE A 86 -8.81 -6.22 2.66
N VAL A 87 -8.99 -6.53 1.38
CA VAL A 87 -7.89 -6.76 0.43
C VAL A 87 -7.84 -5.62 -0.57
N THR A 88 -6.63 -5.09 -0.81
CA THR A 88 -6.41 -4.06 -1.83
C THR A 88 -5.09 -4.23 -2.57
N ARG A 89 -5.08 -3.83 -3.84
CA ARG A 89 -3.87 -3.66 -4.68
C ARG A 89 -3.51 -2.18 -4.85
N ASN A 90 -4.40 -1.29 -4.44
CA ASN A 90 -4.27 0.13 -4.65
C ASN A 90 -3.31 0.72 -3.63
N LEU A 91 -2.14 1.16 -4.09
CA LEU A 91 -1.12 1.72 -3.21
C LEU A 91 -1.55 3.04 -2.56
N LYS A 92 -2.52 3.77 -3.15
CA LYS A 92 -3.07 4.98 -2.52
C LYS A 92 -3.91 4.65 -1.29
N VAL A 93 -4.72 3.60 -1.38
CA VAL A 93 -5.46 3.04 -0.22
C VAL A 93 -4.47 2.71 0.90
N VAL A 94 -3.42 1.95 0.59
CA VAL A 94 -2.42 1.55 1.59
C VAL A 94 -1.74 2.75 2.23
N LYS A 95 -1.30 3.73 1.42
CA LYS A 95 -0.69 4.96 1.92
C LYS A 95 -1.63 5.73 2.83
N ARG A 96 -2.89 5.88 2.44
CA ARG A 96 -3.88 6.63 3.21
C ARG A 96 -4.24 5.95 4.53
N ILE A 97 -4.50 4.64 4.52
CA ILE A 97 -4.70 3.82 5.73
C ILE A 97 -3.55 4.03 6.72
N VAL A 98 -2.30 3.92 6.24
CA VAL A 98 -1.12 4.07 7.09
C VAL A 98 -0.97 5.51 7.60
N SER A 99 -1.25 6.51 6.75
CA SER A 99 -1.18 7.92 7.16
C SER A 99 -2.21 8.28 8.24
N GLU A 100 -3.39 7.68 8.18
CA GLU A 100 -4.49 7.84 9.16
C GLU A 100 -4.24 7.02 10.45
N GLY A 101 -3.12 6.31 10.57
CA GLY A 101 -2.72 5.61 11.80
C GLY A 101 -3.08 4.13 11.87
N TYR A 102 -3.76 3.60 10.85
CA TYR A 102 -4.21 2.21 10.80
C TYR A 102 -3.15 1.23 10.25
N GLY A 103 -1.87 1.62 10.24
CA GLY A 103 -0.78 0.76 9.74
C GLY A 103 -0.64 -0.56 10.51
N HIS A 104 -0.95 -0.55 11.81
CA HIS A 104 -0.97 -1.72 12.69
C HIS A 104 -2.03 -2.77 12.28
N MET A 105 -3.05 -2.38 11.50
CA MET A 105 -4.08 -3.32 11.01
C MET A 105 -3.63 -4.12 9.78
N LEU A 106 -2.43 -3.88 9.24
CA LEU A 106 -1.88 -4.63 8.11
C LEU A 106 -1.49 -6.05 8.55
N LYS A 107 -2.33 -7.02 8.22
CA LYS A 107 -2.18 -8.43 8.62
C LYS A 107 -1.08 -9.16 7.87
N ARG A 108 -1.09 -9.04 6.54
CA ARG A 108 -0.13 -9.71 5.65
C ARG A 108 -0.11 -9.08 4.27
N THR A 109 0.90 -9.45 3.50
CA THR A 109 0.91 -9.26 2.04
C THR A 109 0.74 -10.61 1.35
N CYS A 110 0.06 -10.63 0.21
CA CYS A 110 0.01 -11.81 -0.65
C CYS A 110 0.21 -11.41 -2.12
N VAL A 111 0.17 -12.39 -3.01
CA VAL A 111 0.24 -12.20 -4.45
C VAL A 111 -1.08 -12.70 -5.03
N ASP A 112 -1.70 -11.92 -5.92
CA ASP A 112 -2.90 -12.34 -6.63
C ASP A 112 -2.59 -13.27 -7.82
N GLN A 113 -3.65 -13.72 -8.49
CA GLN A 113 -3.56 -14.54 -9.70
C GLN A 113 -2.75 -13.89 -10.85
N TYR A 114 -2.61 -12.57 -10.85
CA TYR A 114 -1.86 -11.80 -11.85
C TYR A 114 -0.42 -11.49 -11.43
N LYS A 115 0.08 -12.18 -10.39
CA LYS A 115 1.40 -11.96 -9.81
C LYS A 115 1.61 -10.53 -9.27
N LYS A 116 0.52 -9.84 -8.92
CA LYS A 116 0.55 -8.50 -8.32
C LYS A 116 0.46 -8.59 -6.80
N LYS A 117 1.20 -7.71 -6.12
CA LYS A 117 1.20 -7.64 -4.67
C LYS A 117 -0.13 -7.08 -4.15
N CYS A 118 -0.71 -7.77 -3.19
CA CYS A 118 -1.91 -7.38 -2.46
C CYS A 118 -1.57 -7.16 -0.99
N PHE A 119 -2.32 -6.24 -0.38
CA PHE A 119 -2.24 -5.89 1.03
C PHE A 119 -3.54 -6.32 1.70
N VAL A 120 -3.42 -7.07 2.79
CA VAL A 120 -4.56 -7.63 3.53
C VAL A 120 -4.59 -6.97 4.89
N PHE A 121 -5.64 -6.21 5.16
CA PHE A 121 -5.90 -5.55 6.43
C PHE A 121 -6.97 -6.29 7.21
N TYR A 122 -6.93 -6.21 8.54
CA TYR A 122 -8.11 -6.53 9.36
C TYR A 122 -9.24 -5.55 9.02
N ALA A 123 -10.48 -6.03 9.04
CA ALA A 123 -11.65 -5.23 8.73
C ALA A 123 -11.84 -4.14 9.79
N ASN A 124 -12.11 -2.93 9.30
CA ASN A 124 -12.40 -1.74 10.07
C ASN A 124 -13.21 -0.81 9.17
N ASP A 125 -14.24 -0.17 9.71
CA ASP A 125 -15.16 0.67 8.93
C ASP A 125 -14.42 1.79 8.21
N ARG A 126 -13.48 2.44 8.89
CA ARG A 126 -12.68 3.51 8.30
C ARG A 126 -11.76 3.01 7.19
N ILE A 127 -11.18 1.82 7.33
CA ILE A 127 -10.38 1.20 6.25
C ILE A 127 -11.26 0.89 5.03
N ALA A 128 -12.50 0.43 5.24
CA ALA A 128 -13.44 0.13 4.17
C ALA A 128 -13.83 1.42 3.41
N GLU A 129 -14.11 2.50 4.13
CA GLU A 129 -14.37 3.83 3.54
C GLU A 129 -13.20 4.31 2.69
N ILE A 130 -11.98 4.34 3.25
CA ILE A 130 -10.77 4.76 2.54
C ILE A 130 -10.59 3.94 1.25
N LYS A 131 -10.82 2.62 1.32
CA LYS A 131 -10.73 1.75 0.16
C LYS A 131 -11.73 2.17 -0.92
N ASN A 132 -12.98 2.37 -0.55
CA ASN A 132 -14.05 2.74 -1.49
C ASN A 132 -13.79 4.09 -2.15
N GLU A 133 -13.34 5.09 -1.38
CA GLU A 133 -13.02 6.43 -1.88
C GLU A 133 -11.86 6.40 -2.90
N GLU A 134 -10.73 5.80 -2.53
CA GLU A 134 -9.54 5.78 -3.41
C GLU A 134 -9.73 4.88 -4.63
N ASP A 135 -10.50 3.79 -4.51
CA ASP A 135 -10.85 2.93 -5.64
C ASP A 135 -11.85 3.65 -6.58
N ALA A 136 -12.77 4.46 -6.06
CA ALA A 136 -13.62 5.33 -6.89
C ALA A 136 -12.79 6.36 -7.67
N ILE A 137 -11.86 7.05 -7.01
CA ILE A 137 -10.95 8.01 -7.66
C ILE A 137 -10.10 7.32 -8.73
N SER A 138 -9.64 6.10 -8.45
CA SER A 138 -8.79 5.34 -9.38
C SER A 138 -9.57 4.84 -10.60
N ARG A 139 -10.83 4.42 -10.40
CA ARG A 139 -11.76 4.06 -11.49
C ARG A 139 -12.07 5.25 -12.38
N ALA A 140 -12.44 6.39 -11.80
CA ALA A 140 -12.72 7.62 -12.55
C ALA A 140 -11.53 8.04 -13.43
N LYS A 141 -10.30 8.03 -12.89
CA LYS A 141 -9.08 8.33 -13.66
C LYS A 141 -8.80 7.33 -14.78
N TYR A 142 -9.11 6.06 -14.56
CA TYR A 142 -8.96 5.03 -15.58
C TYR A 142 -9.96 5.24 -16.73
N GLU A 143 -11.22 5.51 -16.40
CA GLU A 143 -12.29 5.78 -17.37
C GLU A 143 -12.03 7.06 -18.18
N GLU A 144 -11.60 8.13 -17.53
CA GLU A 144 -11.18 9.39 -18.17
C GLU A 144 -10.04 9.16 -19.17
N LYS A 145 -9.01 8.42 -18.77
CA LYS A 145 -7.89 8.09 -19.66
C LYS A 145 -8.31 7.21 -20.84
N HIS A 146 -9.23 6.28 -20.63
CA HIS A 146 -9.73 5.42 -21.70
C HIS A 146 -10.63 6.16 -22.69
N THR A 147 -11.45 7.10 -22.22
CA THR A 147 -12.28 7.95 -23.07
C THR A 147 -11.44 8.95 -23.86
N SER A 148 -10.45 9.60 -23.23
CA SER A 148 -9.53 10.51 -23.92
C SER A 148 -8.69 9.78 -24.98
N SER A 149 -8.13 8.60 -24.66
CA SER A 149 -7.34 7.80 -25.59
C SER A 149 -8.16 7.28 -26.79
N ARG A 150 -9.44 6.91 -26.57
CA ARG A 150 -10.34 6.54 -27.67
C ARG A 150 -10.64 7.72 -28.59
N LYS A 151 -10.81 8.92 -28.02
CA LYS A 151 -11.05 10.15 -28.78
C LYS A 151 -9.84 10.52 -29.63
N GLU A 152 -8.63 10.48 -29.07
CA GLU A 152 -7.37 10.73 -29.82
C GLU A 152 -7.18 9.76 -30.99
N MET A 153 -7.45 8.47 -30.80
CA MET A 153 -7.38 7.49 -31.89
C MET A 153 -8.43 7.72 -32.98
N ALA A 154 -9.64 8.18 -32.61
CA ALA A 154 -10.69 8.50 -33.57
C ALA A 154 -10.34 9.75 -34.39
N ASP A 155 -9.83 10.80 -33.74
CA ASP A 155 -9.43 12.05 -34.38
C ASP A 155 -8.24 11.84 -35.34
N THR A 156 -7.29 10.97 -34.96
CA THR A 156 -6.16 10.60 -35.83
C THR A 156 -6.64 9.88 -37.09
N ARG A 157 -7.54 8.89 -36.96
CA ARG A 157 -8.11 8.17 -38.11
C ARG A 157 -8.94 9.07 -39.02
N MET A 158 -9.70 10.00 -38.45
CA MET A 158 -10.48 10.98 -39.22
C MET A 158 -9.56 11.90 -40.02
N SER A 159 -8.46 12.36 -39.41
CA SER A 159 -7.47 13.23 -40.06
C SER A 159 -6.77 12.52 -41.23
N GLU A 160 -6.43 11.24 -41.08
CA GLU A 160 -5.88 10.42 -42.17
C GLU A 160 -6.86 10.24 -43.33
N LEU A 161 -8.15 10.01 -43.04
CA LEU A 161 -9.18 9.89 -44.07
C LEU A 161 -9.40 11.20 -44.85
N ILE A 162 -9.40 12.34 -44.15
CA ILE A 162 -9.51 13.67 -44.79
C ILE A 162 -8.29 13.91 -45.69
N LYS A 163 -7.07 13.64 -45.19
CA LYS A 163 -5.85 13.81 -45.98
C LYS A 163 -5.86 12.94 -47.24
N LYS A 164 -6.27 11.68 -47.11
CA LYS A 164 -6.41 10.76 -48.25
C LYS A 164 -7.46 11.22 -49.25
N ALA A 165 -8.56 11.82 -48.79
CA ALA A 165 -9.58 12.40 -49.68
C ALA A 165 -9.09 13.67 -50.40
N MET A 166 -8.16 14.42 -49.81
CA MET A 166 -7.56 15.61 -50.42
C MET A 166 -6.47 15.29 -51.46
N GLU A 167 -5.76 14.17 -51.32
CA GLU A 167 -4.71 13.72 -52.25
C GLU A 167 -5.27 13.08 -53.55
N VAL A 168 -6.58 12.84 -53.64
CA VAL A 168 -7.26 12.25 -54.82
C VAL A 168 -7.80 13.35 -55.78
N ARG A 169 -7.32 14.58 -55.66
CA ARG A 169 -7.61 15.69 -56.59
C ARG A 169 -6.43 16.03 -57.49
#